data_AF-A0A374HNC6-F1
#
_entry.id   AF-A0A374HNC6-F1
#
_cell.length_a   1.000
_cell.length_b   1.000
_cell.length_c   1.000
_cell.angle_alpha   90.00
_cell.angle_beta   90.00
_cell.angle_gamma   90.00
#
_symmetry.space_group_name_H-M   'P 1'
#
loop_
_entity.id
_entity.type
_entity.pdbx_description
1 polymer ?
#
loop_
_entity_poly.entity_id
_entity_poly.type
_entity_poly.pdbx_seq_one_letter_code
_entity_poly.pdbx_strand_id
1 'polypeptide(L)'
;MKYPRISLLPDSCVPLLYPKVTSISHDLRTPLTAIYGYLELLEKEPLSAVSRQYVAIIRERTKVMTQLTEELFRYSVVLSVPLAQPLQEVSVNRILQGSIAAMYAVLKRHRITPDITMTDRTWAFIARTLVEQMHGQMDAAYEAGRLVIRMQI
;
A
#
# COMPACT_ATOMS: atom_id res chain seq x y z
N MET A 1 9.18 -16.50 -26.68
CA MET A 1 8.21 -15.50 -27.18
C MET A 1 8.57 -14.15 -26.58
N LYS A 2 8.89 -13.16 -27.42
CA LYS A 2 9.28 -11.79 -27.00
C LYS A 2 8.01 -10.93 -26.94
N TYR A 3 7.63 -10.45 -25.75
CA TYR A 3 6.57 -9.45 -25.63
C TYR A 3 7.08 -8.08 -26.13
N PRO A 4 6.28 -7.30 -26.88
CA PRO A 4 6.69 -6.01 -27.39
C PRO A 4 6.81 -4.98 -26.25
N ARG A 5 7.92 -4.23 -26.24
CA ARG A 5 8.18 -3.10 -25.33
C ARG A 5 7.15 -2.00 -25.57
N ILE A 6 6.29 -1.74 -24.59
CA ILE A 6 5.61 -0.45 -24.47
C ILE A 6 6.54 0.45 -23.64
N SER A 7 7.55 1.04 -24.29
CA SER A 7 8.40 2.05 -23.67
C SER A 7 7.81 3.43 -24.00
N LEU A 8 6.87 3.89 -23.17
CA LEU A 8 6.27 5.23 -23.29
C LEU A 8 7.22 6.35 -22.82
N LEU A 9 8.34 6.01 -22.16
CA LEU A 9 9.36 6.94 -21.68
C LEU A 9 10.77 6.31 -21.80
N PRO A 10 11.81 7.11 -22.08
CA PRO A 10 13.18 6.63 -22.06
C PRO A 10 13.59 6.21 -20.64
N ASP A 11 14.38 5.13 -20.52
CA ASP A 11 14.83 4.54 -19.24
C ASP A 11 15.55 5.57 -18.32
N SER A 12 16.07 6.65 -18.88
CA SER A 12 16.72 7.76 -18.16
C SER A 12 15.77 8.68 -17.39
N CYS A 13 14.48 8.74 -17.74
CA CYS A 13 13.51 9.64 -17.10
C CYS A 13 12.77 9.00 -15.91
N VAL A 14 12.76 7.68 -15.86
CA VAL A 14 11.96 6.91 -14.90
C VAL A 14 12.42 7.11 -13.43
N PRO A 15 13.72 7.13 -13.10
CA PRO A 15 14.19 7.38 -11.72
C PRO A 15 13.88 8.79 -11.21
N LEU A 16 13.72 9.77 -12.11
CA LEU A 16 13.47 11.17 -11.75
C LEU A 16 11.99 11.45 -11.44
N LEU A 17 11.08 10.63 -11.97
CA LEU A 17 9.64 10.80 -11.79
C LEU A 17 9.17 10.28 -10.42
N TYR A 18 9.79 9.22 -9.90
CA TYR A 18 9.34 8.56 -8.68
C TYR A 18 9.36 9.47 -7.42
N PRO A 19 10.45 10.19 -7.09
CA PRO A 19 10.47 11.07 -5.93
C PRO A 19 9.45 12.21 -6.05
N LYS A 20 9.25 12.71 -7.26
CA LYS A 20 8.32 13.81 -7.54
C LYS A 20 6.86 13.38 -7.38
N VAL A 21 6.50 12.21 -7.92
CA VAL A 21 5.16 11.64 -7.72
C VAL A 21 4.93 11.29 -6.25
N THR A 22 5.95 10.77 -5.55
CA THR A 22 5.86 10.47 -4.11
C THR A 22 5.56 11.72 -3.29
N SER A 23 6.27 12.84 -3.55
CA SER A 23 6.02 14.13 -2.88
C SER A 23 4.60 14.63 -3.17
N ILE A 24 4.19 14.64 -4.45
CA ILE A 24 2.86 15.10 -4.84
C ILE A 24 1.77 14.24 -4.18
N SER A 25 1.91 12.92 -4.18
CA SER A 25 0.96 12.01 -3.53
C SER A 25 0.87 12.26 -2.02
N HIS A 26 1.99 12.54 -1.35
CA HIS A 26 1.99 12.93 0.06
C HIS A 26 1.24 14.26 0.28
N ASP A 27 1.56 15.27 -0.52
CA ASP A 27 0.98 16.61 -0.39
C ASP A 27 -0.52 16.62 -0.70
N LEU A 28 -1.01 15.69 -1.53
CA LEU A 28 -2.45 15.49 -1.79
C LEU A 28 -3.18 14.77 -0.65
N ARG A 29 -2.52 13.89 0.12
CA ARG A 29 -3.17 13.19 1.24
C ARG A 29 -3.61 14.14 2.35
N THR A 30 -2.84 15.19 2.62
CA THR A 30 -3.14 16.18 3.66
C THR A 30 -4.48 16.89 3.44
N PRO A 31 -4.72 17.58 2.30
CA PRO A 31 -6.01 18.22 2.03
C PRO A 31 -7.15 17.21 1.89
N LEU A 32 -6.92 16.01 1.31
CA LEU A 32 -7.95 14.97 1.23
C LEU A 32 -8.39 14.49 2.62
N THR A 33 -7.46 14.32 3.55
CA THR A 33 -7.74 13.95 4.95
C THR A 33 -8.55 15.04 5.64
N ALA A 34 -8.20 16.32 5.44
CA ALA A 34 -8.96 17.44 5.98
C ALA A 34 -10.40 17.48 5.43
N ILE A 35 -10.56 17.30 4.10
CA ILE A 35 -11.89 17.24 3.47
C ILE A 35 -12.73 16.09 4.04
N TYR A 36 -12.14 14.91 4.22
CA TYR A 36 -12.82 13.78 4.86
C TYR A 36 -13.29 14.12 6.28
N GLY A 37 -12.42 14.73 7.09
CA GLY A 37 -12.77 15.16 8.44
C GLY A 37 -13.95 16.15 8.45
N TYR A 38 -13.95 17.15 7.57
CA TYR A 38 -15.07 18.08 7.46
C TYR A 38 -16.35 17.42 6.94
N LEU A 39 -16.27 16.46 6.01
CA LEU A 39 -17.43 15.70 5.57
C LEU A 39 -18.04 14.87 6.71
N GLU A 40 -17.21 14.25 7.55
CA GLU A 40 -17.68 13.51 8.73
C GLU A 40 -18.35 14.41 9.77
N LEU A 41 -17.90 15.67 9.90
CA LEU A 41 -18.55 16.65 10.76
C LEU A 41 -19.88 17.14 10.14
N LEU A 42 -19.88 17.50 8.85
CA LEU A 42 -21.07 17.98 8.15
C LEU A 42 -22.20 16.96 8.12
N GLU A 43 -21.89 15.67 8.04
CA GLU A 43 -22.91 14.61 8.07
C GLU A 43 -23.64 14.48 9.40
N LYS A 44 -23.08 15.05 10.49
CA LYS A 44 -23.70 15.08 11.81
C LYS A 44 -24.61 16.30 12.00
N GLU A 45 -24.51 17.31 11.13
CA GLU A 45 -25.32 18.53 11.20
C GLU A 45 -26.72 18.32 10.59
N PRO A 46 -27.73 19.10 11.00
CA PRO A 46 -29.05 19.09 10.38
C PRO A 46 -28.97 19.69 8.96
N LEU A 47 -28.94 18.81 7.95
CA LEU A 47 -28.90 19.18 6.53
C LEU A 47 -30.26 19.06 5.85
N SER A 48 -30.58 20.02 4.98
CA SER A 48 -31.68 19.90 4.01
C SER A 48 -31.48 18.70 3.09
N ALA A 49 -32.55 18.22 2.44
CA ALA A 49 -32.45 17.12 1.47
C ALA A 49 -31.46 17.42 0.33
N VAL A 50 -31.47 18.66 -0.16
CA VAL A 50 -30.58 19.13 -1.24
C VAL A 50 -29.13 19.17 -0.75
N SER A 51 -28.88 19.76 0.42
CA SER A 51 -27.53 19.82 1.01
C SER A 51 -26.95 18.43 1.27
N ARG A 52 -27.79 17.48 1.72
CA ARG A 52 -27.39 16.08 1.92
C ARG A 52 -26.96 15.41 0.62
N GLN A 53 -27.66 15.69 -0.49
CA GLN A 53 -27.27 15.20 -1.81
C GLN A 53 -25.90 15.76 -2.24
N TYR A 54 -25.64 17.05 -2.01
CA TYR A 54 -24.34 17.64 -2.31
C TYR A 54 -23.21 17.05 -1.48
N VAL A 55 -23.41 16.86 -0.17
CA VAL A 55 -22.43 16.21 0.71
C VAL A 55 -22.11 14.79 0.23
N ALA A 56 -23.12 14.01 -0.16
CA ALA A 56 -22.91 12.67 -0.71
C ALA A 56 -22.09 12.69 -2.01
N ILE A 57 -22.37 13.64 -2.92
CA ILE A 57 -21.59 13.81 -4.15
C ILE A 57 -20.14 14.17 -3.82
N ILE A 58 -19.90 15.15 -2.93
CA ILE A 58 -18.55 15.56 -2.55
C ILE A 58 -17.78 14.39 -1.94
N ARG A 59 -18.41 13.63 -1.03
CA ARG A 59 -17.80 12.43 -0.43
C ARG A 59 -17.38 11.40 -1.49
N GLU A 60 -18.24 11.12 -2.46
CA GLU A 60 -17.90 10.20 -3.53
C GLU A 60 -16.75 10.73 -4.39
N ARG A 61 -16.72 12.02 -4.72
CA ARG A 61 -15.61 12.63 -5.48
C ARG A 61 -14.29 12.59 -4.69
N THR A 62 -14.30 12.92 -3.40
CA THR A 62 -13.11 12.84 -2.54
C THR A 62 -12.58 11.41 -2.45
N LYS A 63 -13.47 10.41 -2.39
CA LYS A 63 -13.11 8.99 -2.43
C LYS A 63 -12.41 8.61 -3.72
N VAL A 64 -12.97 8.99 -4.87
CA VAL A 64 -12.37 8.74 -6.18
C VAL A 64 -11.00 9.42 -6.28
N MET A 65 -10.86 10.67 -5.82
CA MET A 65 -9.56 11.37 -5.83
C MET A 65 -8.51 10.67 -4.97
N THR A 66 -8.92 10.13 -3.81
CA THR A 66 -8.04 9.36 -2.93
C THR A 66 -7.54 8.10 -3.65
N GLN A 67 -8.45 7.34 -4.26
CA GLN A 67 -8.11 6.14 -5.04
C GLN A 67 -7.16 6.45 -6.19
N LEU A 68 -7.43 7.49 -6.99
CA LEU A 68 -6.57 7.90 -8.10
C LEU A 68 -5.17 8.33 -7.62
N THR A 69 -5.09 9.00 -6.47
CA THR A 69 -3.80 9.41 -5.87
C THR A 69 -2.99 8.20 -5.42
N GLU A 70 -3.65 7.19 -4.85
CA GLU A 70 -3.03 5.91 -4.46
C GLU A 70 -2.60 5.08 -5.68
N GLU A 71 -3.41 5.05 -6.74
CA GLU A 71 -3.06 4.39 -8.00
C GLU A 71 -1.86 5.05 -8.67
N LEU A 72 -1.85 6.38 -8.76
CA LEU A 72 -0.72 7.14 -9.29
C LEU A 72 0.56 6.85 -8.50
N PHE A 73 0.47 6.80 -7.17
CA PHE A 73 1.60 6.43 -6.32
C PHE A 73 2.10 5.01 -6.63
N ARG A 74 1.20 4.02 -6.64
CA ARG A 74 1.53 2.63 -6.99
C ARG A 74 2.21 2.50 -8.35
N TYR A 75 1.71 3.20 -9.37
CA TYR A 75 2.33 3.22 -10.69
C TYR A 75 3.75 3.78 -10.64
N SER A 76 3.97 4.86 -9.90
CA SER A 76 5.32 5.44 -9.77
C SER A 76 6.30 4.49 -9.09
N VAL A 77 5.86 3.75 -8.07
CA VAL A 77 6.67 2.72 -7.39
C VAL A 77 7.10 1.65 -8.39
N VAL A 78 6.14 1.11 -9.17
CA VAL A 78 6.43 0.06 -10.16
C VAL A 78 7.42 0.54 -11.23
N LEU A 79 7.25 1.78 -11.69
CA LEU A 79 8.17 2.36 -12.67
C LEU A 79 9.55 2.62 -12.07
N SER A 80 9.65 3.01 -10.80
CA SER A 80 10.92 3.33 -10.14
C SER A 80 11.95 2.18 -10.11
N VAL A 81 11.51 0.94 -10.30
CA VAL A 81 12.38 -0.24 -10.23
C VAL A 81 13.15 -0.41 -11.54
N PRO A 82 14.50 -0.40 -11.50
CA PRO A 82 15.31 -0.71 -12.67
C PRO A 82 14.91 -2.06 -13.28
N LEU A 83 14.61 -2.07 -14.58
CA LEU A 83 14.16 -3.26 -15.32
C LEU A 83 15.19 -4.41 -15.34
N ALA A 84 16.47 -4.10 -15.10
CA ALA A 84 17.55 -5.07 -15.03
C ALA A 84 18.12 -5.12 -13.61
N GLN A 85 17.51 -5.96 -12.76
CA GLN A 85 18.05 -6.28 -11.45
C GLN A 85 18.31 -7.78 -11.30
N PRO A 86 19.37 -8.18 -10.58
CA PRO A 86 19.59 -9.57 -10.25
C PRO A 86 18.47 -10.04 -9.32
N LEU A 87 17.79 -11.12 -9.72
CA LEU A 87 16.82 -11.77 -8.85
C LEU A 87 17.54 -12.36 -7.64
N GLN A 88 16.90 -12.26 -6.48
CA GLN A 88 17.40 -12.85 -5.25
C GLN A 88 16.42 -13.88 -4.73
N GLU A 89 16.95 -14.94 -4.15
CA GLU A 89 16.15 -15.94 -3.46
C GLU A 89 15.57 -15.31 -2.19
N VAL A 90 14.24 -15.32 -2.09
CA VAL A 90 13.53 -14.76 -0.94
C VAL A 90 12.51 -15.78 -0.43
N SER A 91 12.44 -15.92 0.90
CA SER A 91 11.43 -16.74 1.56
C SER A 91 10.08 -16.03 1.51
N VAL A 92 9.14 -16.58 0.73
CA VAL A 92 7.77 -16.07 0.64
C VAL A 92 7.06 -16.16 1.99
N ASN A 93 7.34 -17.23 2.74
CA ASN A 93 6.80 -17.41 4.09
C ASN A 93 7.18 -16.26 5.02
N ARG A 94 8.43 -15.79 4.94
CA ARG A 94 8.91 -14.69 5.77
C ARG A 94 8.21 -13.37 5.44
N ILE A 95 7.99 -13.09 4.15
CA ILE A 95 7.23 -11.91 3.71
C ILE A 95 5.80 -11.97 4.27
N LEU A 96 5.12 -13.10 4.07
CA LEU A 96 3.75 -13.29 4.52
C LEU A 96 3.61 -13.18 6.05
N GLN A 97 4.52 -13.81 6.81
CA GLN A 97 4.56 -13.68 8.27
C GLN A 97 4.66 -12.22 8.71
N GLY A 98 5.53 -11.46 8.06
CA GLY A 98 5.64 -10.03 8.30
C GLY A 98 4.32 -9.31 8.03
N SER A 99 3.73 -9.52 6.85
CA SER A 99 2.47 -8.88 6.47
C SER A 99 1.33 -9.19 7.46
N ILE A 100 1.24 -10.44 7.93
CA ILE A 100 0.26 -10.86 8.93
C ILE A 100 0.50 -10.15 10.27
N ALA A 101 1.75 -10.07 10.71
CA ALA A 101 2.12 -9.38 11.95
C ALA A 101 1.76 -7.89 11.90
N ALA A 102 2.01 -7.22 10.77
CA ALA A 102 1.65 -5.82 10.57
C ALA A 102 0.13 -5.58 10.66
N MET A 103 -0.69 -6.55 10.22
CA MET A 103 -2.14 -6.49 10.28
C MET A 103 -2.73 -6.90 11.63
N TYR A 104 -1.93 -7.37 12.58
CA TYR A 104 -2.41 -7.98 13.83
C TYR A 104 -3.35 -7.08 14.63
N ALA A 105 -3.02 -5.78 14.76
CA ALA A 105 -3.86 -4.83 15.50
C ALA A 105 -5.26 -4.69 14.89
N VAL A 106 -5.35 -4.69 13.55
CA VAL A 106 -6.61 -4.61 12.82
C VAL A 106 -7.40 -5.91 12.96
N LEU A 107 -6.75 -7.06 12.76
CA LEU A 107 -7.37 -8.38 12.91
C LEU A 107 -7.98 -8.56 14.31
N LYS A 108 -7.21 -8.20 15.35
CA LYS A 108 -7.68 -8.25 16.74
C LYS A 108 -8.85 -7.32 17.00
N ARG A 109 -8.79 -6.06 16.52
CA ARG A 109 -9.88 -5.09 16.65
C ARG A 109 -11.20 -5.62 16.08
N HIS A 110 -11.12 -6.36 14.98
CA HIS A 110 -12.29 -6.95 14.31
C HIS A 110 -12.61 -8.38 14.77
N ARG A 111 -11.92 -8.92 15.79
CA ARG A 111 -12.08 -10.29 16.30
C ARG A 111 -11.93 -11.36 15.22
N ILE A 112 -11.06 -11.10 14.25
CA ILE A 112 -10.74 -12.04 13.16
C ILE A 112 -9.56 -12.89 13.62
N THR A 113 -9.73 -14.21 13.63
CA THR A 113 -8.64 -15.16 13.86
C THR A 113 -8.25 -15.76 12.52
N PRO A 114 -7.07 -15.43 11.99
CA PRO A 114 -6.65 -15.96 10.69
C PRO A 114 -6.20 -17.42 10.85
N ASP A 115 -6.81 -18.32 10.07
CA ASP A 115 -6.32 -19.68 9.87
C ASP A 115 -5.37 -19.69 8.66
N ILE A 116 -4.07 -19.85 8.93
CA ILE A 116 -3.03 -19.73 7.93
C ILE A 116 -2.23 -21.02 7.90
N THR A 117 -2.37 -21.77 6.81
CA THR A 117 -1.50 -22.90 6.50
C THR A 117 -0.39 -22.44 5.56
N MET A 118 0.86 -22.63 5.96
CA MET A 118 2.03 -22.31 5.14
C MET A 118 2.79 -23.58 4.79
N THR A 119 3.29 -23.68 3.56
CA THR A 119 4.16 -24.80 3.15
C THR A 119 5.58 -24.55 3.64
N ASP A 120 6.35 -25.59 3.94
CA ASP A 120 7.65 -25.45 4.62
C ASP A 120 8.71 -24.65 3.82
N ARG A 121 8.54 -24.55 2.50
CA ARG A 121 9.61 -24.17 1.57
C ARG A 121 9.08 -23.52 0.29
N THR A 122 8.57 -22.30 0.40
CA THR A 122 8.26 -21.49 -0.78
C THR A 122 9.30 -20.38 -0.92
N TRP A 123 10.23 -20.58 -1.87
CA TRP A 123 11.19 -19.56 -2.28
C TRP A 123 10.80 -19.01 -3.64
N ALA A 124 10.96 -17.70 -3.79
CA ALA A 124 10.76 -17.02 -5.05
C ALA A 124 11.99 -16.18 -5.38
N PHE A 125 12.32 -16.13 -6.66
CA PHE A 125 13.34 -15.23 -7.18
C PHE A 125 12.68 -13.88 -7.49
N ILE A 126 12.92 -12.90 -6.61
CA ILE A 126 12.30 -11.56 -6.70
C ILE A 126 13.41 -10.51 -6.79
N ALA A 127 13.16 -9.42 -7.52
CA ALA A 127 14.06 -8.27 -7.54
C ALA A 127 14.15 -7.64 -6.13
N ARG A 128 15.36 -7.46 -5.60
CA ARG A 128 15.60 -7.01 -4.21
C ARG A 128 14.80 -5.76 -3.85
N THR A 129 14.75 -4.76 -4.73
CA THR A 129 14.07 -3.50 -4.40
C THR A 129 12.55 -3.64 -4.31
N LEU A 130 11.93 -4.62 -4.99
CA LEU A 130 10.49 -4.90 -4.82
C LEU A 130 10.20 -5.46 -3.42
N VAL A 131 11.11 -6.28 -2.89
CA VAL A 131 10.98 -6.85 -1.55
C VAL A 131 11.18 -5.78 -0.48
N GLU A 132 12.13 -4.87 -0.67
CA GLU A 132 12.38 -3.72 0.20
C GLU A 132 11.24 -2.69 0.14
N GLN A 133 10.67 -2.42 -1.04
CA GLN A 133 9.50 -1.54 -1.19
C GLN A 133 8.23 -2.14 -0.56
N MET A 134 8.07 -3.46 -0.60
CA MET A 134 7.04 -4.15 0.19
C MET A 134 7.33 -4.11 1.70
N HIS A 135 8.60 -4.05 2.11
CA HIS A 135 9.04 -3.96 3.51
C HIS A 135 9.00 -2.55 4.12
N GLY A 136 8.83 -1.49 3.32
CA GLY A 136 8.79 -0.09 3.79
C GLY A 136 7.66 0.26 4.78
N GLN A 137 6.88 -0.72 5.24
CA GLN A 137 5.86 -0.59 6.29
C GLN A 137 6.12 -1.50 7.51
N MET A 138 7.33 -2.07 7.64
CA MET A 138 7.61 -3.20 8.54
C MET A 138 8.83 -3.02 9.46
N ASP A 139 8.99 -1.85 10.07
CA ASP A 139 9.89 -1.69 11.21
C ASP A 139 9.32 -2.42 12.44
N ALA A 140 9.53 -3.73 12.49
CA ALA A 140 9.38 -4.54 13.70
C ALA A 140 10.49 -5.59 13.76
N ALA A 141 11.50 -5.25 14.57
CA ALA A 141 12.54 -6.07 15.19
C ALA A 141 12.68 -7.52 14.70
N TYR A 142 13.83 -7.84 14.10
CA TYR A 142 14.25 -9.21 13.83
C TYR A 142 15.66 -9.46 14.34
N GLU A 143 15.78 -10.17 15.46
CA GLU A 143 16.97 -10.94 15.81
C GLU A 143 16.62 -12.44 15.85
N ALA A 144 17.50 -13.26 15.26
CA ALA A 144 17.62 -14.70 15.50
C ALA A 144 16.45 -15.63 15.11
N GLY A 145 15.82 -15.41 13.95
CA GLY A 145 15.31 -16.54 13.14
C GLY A 145 14.12 -17.32 13.70
N ARG A 146 13.39 -16.78 14.68
CA ARG A 146 12.19 -17.43 15.22
C ARG A 146 11.18 -16.38 15.67
N LEU A 147 10.09 -16.22 14.90
CA LEU A 147 8.91 -15.53 15.39
C LEU A 147 8.04 -16.55 16.12
N VAL A 148 8.02 -16.48 17.45
CA VAL A 148 7.08 -17.25 18.27
C VAL A 148 5.92 -16.33 18.61
N ILE A 149 4.81 -16.43 17.87
CA ILE A 149 3.56 -15.76 18.24
C ILE A 149 2.89 -16.63 19.30
N ARG A 150 3.00 -16.25 20.58
CA ARG A 150 2.18 -16.84 21.64
C ARG A 150 0.91 -16.00 21.83
N MET A 151 -0.23 -16.60 21.52
CA MET A 151 -1.56 -16.06 21.79
C MET A 151 -1.86 -16.11 23.30
N GLN A 152 -2.40 -15.03 23.85
CA GLN A 152 -3.23 -15.11 25.06
C GLN A 152 -4.65 -14.70 24.68
N ILE A 153 -5.60 -15.54 25.10
CA ILE A 153 -7.05 -15.32 25.07
C ILE A 153 -7.38 -14.16 26.00
#